data_AF-A0A951QPL5-F1
#
_entry.id   AF-A0A951QPL5-F1
#
_cell.length_a   1.000
_cell.length_b   1.000
_cell.length_c   1.000
_cell.angle_alpha   90.00
_cell.angle_beta   90.00
_cell.angle_gamma   90.00
#
_symmetry.space_group_name_H-M   'P 1'
#
loop_
_entity.id
_entity.type
_entity.pdbx_description
1 polymer ?
#
loop_
_entity_poly.entity_id
_entity_poly.type
_entity_poly.pdbx_seq_one_letter_code
_entity_poly.pdbx_strand_id
1 'polypeptide(L)'
;MLKFIQWLLLRLRSETLKLLILAGVLLLVWGTLAPVGTLVWWLSQSAETLGLKKNQTKNLPSSNDKGTTVKSKNINCYIIFLPGVGDFSANKLTPGEEFFLNRLLQLHPNCVVVSDVFPYSAANESLGGERFLAPLWRAAENGNGWLKNADILIKIRNLWRFAISADERYGSIYNQGIASAMVERMNAAHPIPTSESPLKVILIGTSGGVQVALGAASYLDEWLKADLIVVSVGGDFDGNTGFNAVNHTYHLQGSRDWVEDIARFVFASRWPLTVGSPFNQARQSGRYTVIVSGPHTHDGAEGYFGQAFVKESETTYVDLTLQLVNQLPIWSEPKSSTIDKSELKSLPSLK
;
A
#
# COMPACT_ATOMS: atom_id res chain seq x y z
N MET A 1 15.35 27.89 -39.74
CA MET A 1 15.96 26.69 -39.15
C MET A 1 17.18 27.00 -38.30
N LEU A 2 18.23 27.65 -38.84
CA LEU A 2 19.46 27.96 -38.08
C LEU A 2 19.23 28.81 -36.83
N LYS A 3 18.37 29.84 -36.91
CA LYS A 3 18.00 30.70 -35.77
C LYS A 3 17.21 29.96 -34.67
N PHE A 4 16.41 28.96 -35.04
CA PHE A 4 15.65 28.13 -34.09
C PHE A 4 16.58 27.16 -33.36
N ILE A 5 17.54 26.56 -34.08
CA ILE A 5 18.57 25.69 -33.50
C ILE A 5 19.51 26.49 -32.60
N GLN A 6 19.90 27.71 -33.01
CA GLN A 6 20.74 28.61 -32.21
C GLN A 6 20.00 29.12 -30.96
N TRP A 7 18.70 29.42 -31.07
CA TRP A 7 17.83 29.74 -29.93
C TRP A 7 17.67 28.54 -28.98
N LEU A 8 17.50 27.32 -29.50
CA LEU A 8 17.44 26.09 -28.72
C LEU A 8 18.78 25.79 -28.01
N LEU A 9 19.92 25.99 -28.69
CA LEU A 9 21.27 25.83 -28.15
C LEU A 9 21.62 26.89 -27.09
N LEU A 10 21.13 28.12 -27.23
CA LEU A 10 21.24 29.16 -26.21
C LEU A 10 20.37 28.85 -24.98
N ARG A 11 19.18 28.27 -25.18
CA ARG A 11 18.32 27.77 -24.10
C ARG A 11 18.97 26.57 -23.38
N LEU A 12 19.68 25.71 -24.13
CA LEU A 12 20.50 24.61 -23.61
C LEU A 12 21.76 25.08 -22.84
N ARG A 13 22.16 26.35 -22.98
CA ARG A 13 23.27 26.98 -22.24
C ARG A 13 22.83 27.71 -20.96
N SER A 14 21.53 27.78 -20.70
CA SER A 14 21.01 28.52 -19.55
C SER A 14 21.41 27.86 -18.23
N GLU A 15 21.77 28.66 -17.23
CA GLU A 15 22.06 28.19 -15.86
C GLU A 15 20.88 27.37 -15.29
N THR A 16 19.65 27.68 -15.70
CA THR A 16 18.45 26.90 -15.37
C THR A 16 18.50 25.48 -15.90
N LEU A 17 18.97 25.23 -17.13
CA LEU A 17 19.09 23.88 -17.63
C LEU A 17 20.19 23.10 -16.89
N LYS A 18 21.32 23.74 -16.58
CA LYS A 18 22.40 23.10 -15.81
C LYS A 18 21.89 22.68 -14.43
N LEU A 19 21.10 23.52 -13.77
CA LEU A 19 20.46 23.19 -12.49
C LEU A 19 19.46 22.04 -12.61
N LEU A 20 18.64 22.00 -13.68
CA LEU A 20 17.73 20.89 -13.93
C LEU A 20 18.46 19.58 -14.21
N ILE A 21 19.54 19.61 -14.99
CA ILE A 21 20.40 18.44 -15.24
C ILE A 21 21.03 17.97 -13.93
N LEU A 22 21.60 18.89 -13.14
CA LEU A 22 22.18 18.56 -11.84
C LEU A 22 21.14 17.92 -10.91
N ALA A 23 19.94 18.50 -10.82
CA ALA A 23 18.83 17.93 -10.04
C ALA A 23 18.45 16.52 -10.53
N GLY A 24 18.37 16.32 -11.85
CA GLY A 24 18.13 15.00 -12.46
C GLY A 24 19.22 13.98 -12.12
N VAL A 25 20.50 14.36 -12.21
CA VAL A 25 21.63 13.49 -11.83
C VAL A 25 21.57 13.15 -10.35
N LEU A 26 21.30 14.11 -9.46
CA LEU A 26 21.16 13.86 -8.03
C LEU A 26 19.99 12.90 -7.74
N LEU A 27 18.86 13.05 -8.43
CA LEU A 27 17.73 12.12 -8.33
C LEU A 27 18.12 10.71 -8.77
N LEU A 28 18.84 10.55 -9.89
CA LEU A 28 19.31 9.24 -10.36
C LEU A 28 20.31 8.59 -9.41
N VAL A 29 21.24 9.37 -8.86
CA VAL A 29 22.20 8.90 -7.85
C VAL A 29 21.44 8.44 -6.60
N TRP A 30 20.46 9.21 -6.13
CA TRP A 30 19.62 8.83 -5.00
C TRP A 30 18.86 7.53 -5.30
N GLY A 31 18.21 7.42 -6.45
CA GLY A 31 17.52 6.20 -6.85
C GLY A 31 18.43 4.97 -6.90
N THR A 32 19.65 5.13 -7.40
CA THR A 32 20.66 4.06 -7.43
C THR A 32 21.07 3.62 -6.01
N LEU A 33 21.12 4.55 -5.06
CA LEU A 33 21.48 4.26 -3.67
C LEU A 33 20.28 3.85 -2.80
N ALA A 34 19.04 4.06 -3.26
CA ALA A 34 17.83 3.79 -2.49
C ALA A 34 17.71 2.31 -2.01
N PRO A 35 18.09 1.28 -2.80
CA PRO A 35 18.03 -0.11 -2.36
C PRO A 35 19.03 -0.48 -1.27
N VAL A 36 20.10 0.31 -1.05
CA VAL A 36 21.18 -0.02 -0.10
C VAL A 36 20.65 -0.27 1.30
N GLY A 37 19.72 0.55 1.79
CA GLY A 37 19.11 0.36 3.11
C GLY A 37 18.37 -0.99 3.24
N THR A 38 17.65 -1.40 2.20
CA THR A 38 16.96 -2.70 2.14
C THR A 38 17.96 -3.85 2.18
N LEU A 39 19.06 -3.75 1.41
CA LEU A 39 20.10 -4.78 1.37
C LEU A 39 20.83 -4.90 2.71
N VAL A 40 21.16 -3.78 3.36
CA VAL A 40 21.79 -3.78 4.68
C VAL A 40 20.88 -4.43 5.72
N TRP A 41 19.58 -4.10 5.72
CA TRP A 41 18.61 -4.76 6.59
C TRP A 41 18.55 -6.27 6.35
N TRP A 42 18.47 -6.71 5.09
CA TRP A 42 18.42 -8.12 4.74
C TRP A 42 19.67 -8.89 5.18
N LEU A 43 20.85 -8.31 4.97
CA LEU A 43 22.11 -8.85 5.47
C LEU A 43 22.12 -8.94 7.00
N SER A 44 21.56 -7.94 7.69
CA SER A 44 21.48 -7.94 9.15
C SER A 44 20.56 -9.03 9.70
N GLN A 45 19.41 -9.25 9.05
CA GLN A 45 18.50 -10.35 9.39
C GLN A 45 19.13 -11.71 9.11
N SER A 46 19.80 -11.87 7.97
CA SER A 46 20.52 -13.10 7.64
C SER A 46 21.60 -13.40 8.69
N ALA A 47 22.34 -12.38 9.14
CA ALA A 47 23.32 -12.53 10.20
C ALA A 47 22.70 -12.89 11.56
N GLU A 48 21.51 -12.35 11.89
CA GLU A 48 20.75 -12.73 13.09
C GLU A 48 20.28 -14.19 13.01
N THR A 49 19.73 -14.63 11.88
CA THR A 49 19.30 -16.04 11.68
C THR A 49 20.45 -17.03 11.74
N LEU A 50 21.67 -16.60 11.38
CA LEU A 50 22.90 -17.38 11.47
C LEU A 50 23.57 -17.30 12.85
N GLY A 51 22.95 -16.61 13.82
CA GLY A 51 23.48 -16.46 15.19
C GLY A 51 24.74 -15.58 15.28
N LEU A 52 25.05 -14.80 14.23
CA LEU A 52 26.25 -13.96 14.15
C LEU A 52 26.09 -12.61 14.88
N LYS A 53 24.87 -12.27 15.32
CA LYS A 53 24.55 -11.06 16.10
C LYS A 53 23.88 -11.42 17.42
N LYS A 54 24.33 -10.76 18.51
CA LYS A 54 23.78 -10.91 19.86
C LYS A 54 22.51 -10.05 20.00
N ASN A 55 21.40 -10.67 20.39
CA ASN A 55 20.06 -10.10 20.57
C ASN A 55 20.06 -8.63 21.05
N GLN A 56 19.72 -7.70 20.16
CA GLN A 56 19.16 -6.41 20.57
C GLN A 56 17.65 -6.58 20.59
N THR A 57 17.09 -6.76 21.78
CA THR A 57 15.65 -6.68 22.04
C THR A 57 15.08 -5.40 21.42
N LYS A 58 14.37 -5.54 20.30
CA LYS A 58 13.59 -4.48 19.68
C LYS A 58 12.45 -4.17 20.64
N ASN A 59 12.58 -3.08 21.41
CA ASN A 59 11.50 -2.60 22.26
C ASN A 59 10.40 -2.06 21.34
N LEU A 60 9.38 -2.88 21.06
CA LEU A 60 8.18 -2.40 20.40
C LEU A 60 7.54 -1.30 21.27
N PRO A 61 7.09 -0.18 20.69
CA PRO A 61 6.28 0.77 21.43
C PRO A 61 5.01 0.05 21.90
N SER A 62 4.76 0.02 23.21
CA SER A 62 3.46 -0.38 23.76
C SER A 62 2.42 0.60 23.22
N SER A 63 1.46 0.08 22.44
CA SER A 63 0.26 0.85 22.13
C SER A 63 -0.49 1.06 23.44
N ASN A 64 -0.59 2.32 23.88
CA ASN A 64 -1.30 2.72 25.10
C ASN A 64 -2.81 2.79 24.88
N ASP A 65 -3.39 1.76 24.28
CA ASP A 65 -4.84 1.59 24.31
C ASP A 65 -5.20 0.75 25.54
N LYS A 66 -5.89 1.39 26.48
CA LYS A 66 -6.51 0.73 27.63
C LYS A 66 -7.49 -0.31 27.11
N GLY A 67 -7.03 -1.55 27.04
CA GLY A 67 -7.81 -2.70 26.65
C GLY A 67 -9.08 -2.81 27.50
N THR A 68 -10.21 -2.47 26.89
CA THR A 68 -11.49 -2.96 27.36
C THR A 68 -11.48 -4.45 27.04
N THR A 69 -11.48 -5.29 28.07
CA THR A 69 -11.55 -6.75 27.97
C THR A 69 -12.91 -7.17 27.40
N VAL A 70 -13.05 -7.03 26.08
CA VAL A 70 -14.14 -7.63 25.32
C VAL A 70 -13.84 -9.13 25.27
N LYS A 71 -14.72 -9.92 25.89
CA LYS A 71 -14.73 -11.38 25.82
C LYS A 71 -14.39 -11.83 24.39
N SER A 72 -13.39 -12.71 24.28
CA SER A 72 -12.86 -13.32 23.05
C SER A 72 -13.97 -13.62 22.04
N LYS A 73 -14.16 -12.68 21.10
CA LYS A 73 -14.77 -13.00 19.81
C LYS A 73 -13.72 -13.74 19.02
N ASN A 74 -14.11 -14.77 18.28
CA ASN A 74 -13.22 -15.50 17.40
C ASN A 74 -12.79 -14.57 16.25
N ILE A 75 -11.71 -13.79 16.46
CA ILE A 75 -11.15 -12.89 15.47
C ILE A 75 -10.45 -13.74 14.41
N ASN A 76 -10.98 -13.74 13.19
CA ASN A 76 -10.43 -14.44 12.03
C ASN A 76 -10.19 -13.51 10.83
N CYS A 77 -10.19 -12.19 11.07
CA CYS A 77 -10.09 -11.16 10.05
C CYS A 77 -9.10 -10.08 10.47
N TYR A 78 -8.16 -9.76 9.59
CA TYR A 78 -7.24 -8.63 9.75
C TYR A 78 -7.41 -7.64 8.60
N ILE A 79 -7.47 -6.36 8.93
CA ILE A 79 -7.49 -5.25 7.99
C ILE A 79 -6.17 -4.51 8.14
N ILE A 80 -5.30 -4.59 7.15
CA ILE A 80 -4.00 -3.92 7.17
C ILE A 80 -4.11 -2.68 6.30
N PHE A 81 -3.89 -1.50 6.89
CA PHE A 81 -3.93 -0.24 6.16
C PHE A 81 -2.52 0.21 5.77
N LEU A 82 -2.33 0.53 4.50
CA LEU A 82 -1.06 0.94 3.92
C LEU A 82 -1.20 2.36 3.34
N PRO A 83 -0.69 3.38 4.06
CA PRO A 83 -0.75 4.77 3.62
C PRO A 83 -0.02 5.03 2.30
N GLY A 84 -0.26 6.21 1.73
CA GLY A 84 0.24 6.61 0.42
C GLY A 84 1.62 7.24 0.50
N VAL A 85 2.25 7.51 -0.65
CA VAL A 85 3.63 8.02 -0.70
C VAL A 85 3.79 9.41 -0.06
N GLY A 86 2.68 10.11 0.18
CA GLY A 86 2.63 11.38 0.90
C GLY A 86 2.79 11.26 2.42
N ASP A 87 2.70 10.06 2.99
CA ASP A 87 2.66 9.88 4.43
C ASP A 87 4.04 9.79 5.10
N PHE A 88 4.10 10.35 6.30
CA PHE A 88 5.35 10.71 6.97
C PHE A 88 5.85 9.61 7.92
N SER A 89 5.00 8.72 8.42
CA SER A 89 5.42 7.63 9.31
C SER A 89 4.34 6.55 9.48
N ALA A 90 4.73 5.38 10.00
CA ALA A 90 3.80 4.31 10.40
C ALA A 90 2.68 4.78 11.36
N ASN A 91 2.94 5.83 12.15
CA ASN A 91 2.08 6.23 13.27
C ASN A 91 1.34 7.55 13.03
N LYS A 92 1.30 8.05 11.79
CA LYS A 92 0.65 9.32 11.45
C LYS A 92 -0.30 9.12 10.29
N LEU A 93 -1.50 8.67 10.62
CA LEU A 93 -2.65 8.75 9.73
C LEU A 93 -3.12 10.20 9.63
N THR A 94 -3.66 10.57 8.48
CA THR A 94 -4.43 11.80 8.35
C THR A 94 -5.74 11.69 9.15
N PRO A 95 -6.37 12.81 9.55
CA PRO A 95 -7.66 12.78 10.24
C PRO A 95 -8.76 12.01 9.48
N GLY A 96 -8.71 12.03 8.15
CA GLY A 96 -9.64 11.28 7.31
C GLY A 96 -9.38 9.78 7.32
N GLU A 97 -8.12 9.35 7.24
CA GLU A 97 -7.77 7.93 7.34
C GLU A 97 -8.09 7.36 8.72
N GLU A 98 -7.81 8.11 9.78
CA GLU A 98 -8.19 7.74 11.15
C GLU A 98 -9.72 7.62 11.28
N PHE A 99 -10.47 8.59 10.75
CA PHE A 99 -11.93 8.52 10.70
C PHE A 99 -12.42 7.26 9.97
N PHE A 100 -11.87 7.00 8.79
CA PHE A 100 -12.21 5.83 7.97
C PHE A 100 -11.98 4.52 8.72
N LEU A 101 -10.78 4.32 9.29
CA LEU A 101 -10.43 3.09 9.98
C LEU A 101 -11.24 2.88 11.26
N ASN A 102 -11.42 3.94 12.05
CA ASN A 102 -12.25 3.89 13.26
C ASN A 102 -13.69 3.50 12.94
N ARG A 103 -14.25 4.05 11.86
CA ARG A 103 -15.62 3.73 11.46
C ARG A 103 -15.73 2.33 10.85
N LEU A 104 -14.72 1.90 10.09
CA LEU A 104 -14.68 0.55 9.54
C LEU A 104 -14.61 -0.52 10.64
N LEU A 105 -13.84 -0.28 11.71
CA LEU A 105 -13.81 -1.14 12.90
C LEU A 105 -15.18 -1.24 13.59
N GLN A 106 -15.89 -0.12 13.71
CA GLN A 106 -17.24 -0.11 14.29
C GLN A 106 -18.23 -0.93 13.47
N LEU A 107 -18.09 -0.93 12.14
CA LEU A 107 -18.94 -1.69 11.22
C LEU A 107 -18.56 -3.18 11.17
N HIS A 108 -17.28 -3.52 11.40
CA HIS A 108 -16.77 -4.90 11.34
C HIS A 108 -16.04 -5.30 12.63
N PRO A 109 -16.76 -5.48 13.75
CA PRO A 109 -16.17 -5.73 15.07
C PRO A 109 -15.54 -7.13 15.25
N ASN A 110 -15.55 -7.97 14.21
CA ASN A 110 -14.87 -9.26 14.17
C ASN A 110 -13.51 -9.20 13.45
N CYS A 111 -13.15 -8.02 12.93
CA CYS A 111 -11.85 -7.75 12.32
C CYS A 111 -10.95 -6.94 13.26
N VAL A 112 -9.66 -7.12 13.12
CA VAL A 112 -8.63 -6.31 13.78
C VAL A 112 -7.96 -5.42 12.74
N VAL A 113 -7.89 -4.11 12.99
CA VAL A 113 -7.15 -3.17 12.15
C VAL A 113 -5.70 -3.11 12.58
N VAL A 114 -4.80 -3.16 11.61
CA VAL A 114 -3.36 -2.98 11.74
C VAL A 114 -2.98 -1.78 10.89
N SER A 115 -2.80 -0.61 11.52
CA SER A 115 -2.57 0.67 10.83
C SER A 115 -1.14 1.20 10.95
N ASP A 116 -0.27 0.46 11.62
CA ASP A 116 1.09 0.88 12.00
C ASP A 116 2.19 0.11 11.25
N VAL A 117 1.83 -0.40 10.06
CA VAL A 117 2.78 -0.92 9.08
C VAL A 117 3.21 0.24 8.20
N PHE A 118 4.49 0.58 8.22
CA PHE A 118 5.02 1.61 7.33
C PHE A 118 5.42 1.00 5.99
N PRO A 119 4.66 1.25 4.90
CA PRO A 119 4.90 0.63 3.61
C PRO A 119 6.26 1.00 3.00
N TYR A 120 6.93 2.04 3.53
CA TYR A 120 8.15 2.61 2.97
C TYR A 120 9.43 2.26 3.77
N SER A 121 9.36 1.27 4.67
CA SER A 121 10.49 0.79 5.47
C SER A 121 10.45 -0.73 5.66
N ALA A 122 11.38 -1.46 5.06
CA ALA A 122 11.50 -2.92 5.22
C ALA A 122 11.76 -3.35 6.68
N ALA A 123 12.32 -2.45 7.50
CA ALA A 123 12.54 -2.69 8.92
C ALA A 123 11.33 -2.30 9.80
N ASN A 124 10.25 -1.81 9.19
CA ASN A 124 9.12 -1.14 9.83
C ASN A 124 9.50 0.04 10.75
N GLU A 125 10.69 0.60 10.56
CA GLU A 125 11.14 1.75 11.32
C GLU A 125 10.53 3.02 10.70
N SER A 126 9.89 3.85 11.53
CA SER A 126 9.50 5.21 11.16
C SER A 126 10.75 6.03 10.77
N LEU A 127 10.57 7.15 10.05
CA LEU A 127 11.67 8.05 9.67
C LEU A 127 12.58 8.46 10.86
N GLY A 128 12.07 8.41 12.09
CA GLY A 128 12.83 8.66 13.32
C GLY A 128 13.73 7.51 13.80
N GLY A 129 13.65 6.32 13.19
CA GLY A 129 14.42 5.12 13.54
C GLY A 129 15.75 4.95 12.78
N GLU A 130 15.97 5.68 11.67
CA GLU A 130 17.28 5.76 11.02
C GLU A 130 18.24 6.58 11.88
N ARG A 131 18.96 5.92 12.79
CA ARG A 131 19.77 6.50 13.88
C ARG A 131 20.68 7.67 13.49
N PHE A 132 21.17 7.72 12.26
CA PHE A 132 22.07 8.77 11.76
C PHE A 132 21.36 9.99 11.16
N LEU A 133 20.18 9.84 10.58
CA LEU A 133 19.44 10.94 9.91
C LEU A 133 18.14 11.31 10.63
N ALA A 134 17.79 10.62 11.71
CA ALA A 134 16.58 10.88 12.51
C ALA A 134 16.41 12.36 12.95
N PRO A 135 17.47 13.12 13.31
CA PRO A 135 17.31 14.55 13.62
C PRO A 135 16.94 15.39 12.40
N LEU A 136 17.49 15.07 11.22
CA LEU A 136 17.20 15.76 9.96
C LEU A 136 15.76 15.51 9.53
N TRP A 137 15.30 14.27 9.63
CA TRP A 137 13.91 13.93 9.29
C TRP A 137 12.90 14.54 10.26
N ARG A 138 13.20 14.56 11.57
CA ARG A 138 12.35 15.27 12.56
C ARG A 138 12.32 16.78 12.34
N ALA A 139 13.43 17.37 11.88
CA ALA A 139 13.48 18.80 11.54
C ALA A 139 12.71 19.11 10.24
N ALA A 140 12.76 18.22 9.25
CA ALA A 140 11.93 18.30 8.04
C ALA A 140 10.43 18.17 8.35
N GLU A 141 10.08 17.31 9.31
CA GLU A 141 8.71 17.04 9.73
C GLU A 141 8.07 18.20 10.54
N ASN A 142 8.87 18.89 11.36
CA ASN A 142 8.41 20.01 12.20
C ASN A 142 8.66 21.40 11.57
N GLY A 143 9.14 21.45 10.33
CA GLY A 143 9.60 22.67 9.69
C GLY A 143 8.47 23.55 9.15
N ASN A 144 8.30 24.75 9.72
CA ASN A 144 7.43 25.79 9.17
C ASN A 144 8.23 26.78 8.29
N GLY A 145 7.63 27.34 7.23
CA GLY A 145 8.27 28.35 6.37
C GLY A 145 9.11 27.76 5.24
N TRP A 146 10.38 28.15 5.10
CA TRP A 146 11.27 27.71 4.00
C TRP A 146 11.52 26.19 3.96
N LEU A 147 11.32 25.50 5.09
CA LEU A 147 11.38 24.04 5.23
C LEU A 147 10.11 23.32 4.77
N LYS A 148 9.05 24.04 4.36
CA LYS A 148 7.81 23.47 3.81
C LYS A 148 8.05 22.58 2.57
N ASN A 149 9.17 22.80 1.87
CA ASN A 149 9.58 21.97 0.73
C ASN A 149 10.26 20.66 1.14
N ALA A 150 10.58 20.44 2.43
CA ALA A 150 11.18 19.20 2.90
C ALA A 150 10.22 18.00 2.82
N ASP A 151 8.90 18.25 2.84
CA ASP A 151 7.84 17.30 2.46
C ASP A 151 8.13 16.63 1.10
N ILE A 152 8.55 17.42 0.11
CA ILE A 152 8.84 16.93 -1.25
C ILE A 152 9.95 15.86 -1.23
N LEU A 153 10.97 16.03 -0.39
CA LEU A 153 12.07 15.05 -0.27
C LEU A 153 11.59 13.71 0.30
N ILE A 154 10.64 13.76 1.23
CA ILE A 154 10.03 12.55 1.82
C ILE A 154 9.16 11.85 0.78
N LYS A 155 8.34 12.60 0.04
CA LYS A 155 7.57 12.07 -1.10
C LYS A 155 8.46 11.41 -2.15
N ILE A 156 9.58 12.03 -2.49
CA ILE A 156 10.58 11.44 -3.42
C ILE A 156 11.17 10.14 -2.83
N ARG A 157 11.54 10.13 -1.55
CA ARG A 157 12.02 8.91 -0.87
C ARG A 157 10.98 7.79 -0.91
N ASN A 158 9.73 8.08 -0.58
CA ASN A 158 8.65 7.10 -0.58
C ASN A 158 8.35 6.63 -2.01
N LEU A 159 8.44 7.51 -3.01
CA LEU A 159 8.36 7.14 -4.42
C LEU A 159 9.48 6.18 -4.85
N TRP A 160 10.70 6.37 -4.35
CA TRP A 160 11.78 5.39 -4.56
C TRP A 160 11.49 4.05 -3.90
N ARG A 161 10.82 4.02 -2.74
CA ARG A 161 10.41 2.78 -2.08
C ARG A 161 9.31 2.05 -2.85
N PHE A 162 8.33 2.79 -3.37
CA PHE A 162 7.38 2.29 -4.36
C PHE A 162 8.12 1.68 -5.57
N ALA A 163 9.07 2.40 -6.15
CA ALA A 163 9.84 1.92 -7.30
C ALA A 163 10.64 0.65 -6.99
N ILE A 164 11.23 0.55 -5.79
CA ILE A 164 11.94 -0.67 -5.33
C ILE A 164 10.97 -1.84 -5.20
N SER A 165 9.77 -1.62 -4.63
CA SER A 165 8.75 -2.66 -4.48
C SER A 165 8.28 -3.23 -5.82
N ALA A 166 8.26 -2.39 -6.86
CA ALA A 166 7.93 -2.75 -8.25
C ALA A 166 9.12 -3.30 -9.06
N ASP A 167 10.36 -3.19 -8.57
CA ASP A 167 11.55 -3.61 -9.31
C ASP A 167 11.84 -5.09 -9.09
N GLU A 168 11.98 -5.88 -10.15
CA GLU A 168 12.20 -7.34 -10.05
C GLU A 168 13.50 -7.71 -9.32
N ARG A 169 14.52 -6.85 -9.33
CA ARG A 169 15.85 -7.15 -8.76
C ARG A 169 15.90 -6.97 -7.25
N TYR A 170 15.15 -6.00 -6.73
CA TYR A 170 15.17 -5.61 -5.32
C TYR A 170 13.84 -5.81 -4.60
N GLY A 171 12.74 -5.92 -5.36
CA GLY A 171 11.38 -5.99 -4.87
C GLY A 171 11.14 -7.21 -4.00
N SER A 172 11.66 -8.39 -4.35
CA SER A 172 11.52 -9.59 -3.53
C SER A 172 11.99 -9.40 -2.09
N ILE A 173 13.21 -8.89 -1.91
CA ILE A 173 13.79 -8.63 -0.59
C ILE A 173 12.98 -7.56 0.16
N TYR A 174 12.64 -6.48 -0.54
CA TYR A 174 11.90 -5.37 0.05
C TYR A 174 10.52 -5.79 0.53
N ASN A 175 9.77 -6.47 -0.35
CA ASN A 175 8.41 -6.90 -0.15
C ASN A 175 8.32 -8.00 0.93
N GLN A 176 9.31 -8.88 1.01
CA GLN A 176 9.42 -9.85 2.12
C GLN A 176 9.58 -9.13 3.47
N GLY A 177 10.41 -8.09 3.54
CA GLY A 177 10.57 -7.29 4.76
C GLY A 177 9.27 -6.61 5.19
N ILE A 178 8.52 -6.07 4.24
CA ILE A 178 7.18 -5.51 4.51
C ILE A 178 6.21 -6.59 4.98
N ALA A 179 6.18 -7.76 4.33
CA ALA A 179 5.32 -8.86 4.78
C ALA A 179 5.66 -9.32 6.21
N SER A 180 6.95 -9.36 6.55
CA SER A 180 7.41 -9.71 7.91
C SER A 180 6.91 -8.70 8.94
N ALA A 181 7.05 -7.41 8.61
CA ALA A 181 6.50 -6.32 9.42
C ALA A 181 4.98 -6.44 9.61
N MET A 182 4.24 -6.76 8.55
CA MET A 182 2.79 -7.00 8.62
C MET A 182 2.46 -8.11 9.61
N VAL A 183 3.11 -9.27 9.51
CA VAL A 183 2.87 -10.41 10.42
C VAL A 183 3.25 -10.07 11.86
N GLU A 184 4.35 -9.35 12.08
CA GLU A 184 4.76 -8.89 13.41
C GLU A 184 3.69 -7.97 14.03
N ARG A 185 3.20 -7.00 13.26
CA ARG A 185 2.20 -6.03 13.72
C ARG A 185 0.81 -6.64 13.86
N MET A 186 0.44 -7.58 13.00
CA MET A 186 -0.77 -8.40 13.17
C MET A 186 -0.74 -9.12 14.52
N ASN A 187 0.31 -9.88 14.81
CA ASN A 187 0.46 -10.59 16.08
C ASN A 187 0.48 -9.65 17.30
N ALA A 188 1.07 -8.46 17.16
CA ALA A 188 1.08 -7.45 18.21
C ALA A 188 -0.32 -6.85 18.47
N ALA A 189 -1.15 -6.69 17.43
CA ALA A 189 -2.51 -6.20 17.56
C ALA A 189 -3.46 -7.27 18.12
N HIS A 190 -3.34 -8.50 17.63
CA HIS A 190 -4.05 -9.67 18.15
C HIS A 190 -3.32 -10.95 17.73
N PRO A 191 -3.11 -11.94 18.63
CA PRO A 191 -2.45 -13.19 18.26
C PRO A 191 -3.14 -13.84 17.06
N ILE A 192 -2.36 -14.21 16.03
CA ILE A 192 -2.90 -14.84 14.83
C ILE A 192 -3.47 -16.22 15.22
N PRO A 193 -4.76 -16.49 14.95
CA PRO A 193 -5.38 -17.73 15.38
C PRO A 193 -4.83 -18.92 14.60
N THR A 194 -4.63 -20.04 15.30
CA THR A 194 -4.37 -21.34 14.68
C THR A 194 -5.72 -22.03 14.45
N SER A 195 -6.42 -21.64 13.37
CA SER A 195 -7.73 -22.21 13.00
C SER A 195 -7.60 -23.09 11.76
N GLU A 196 -8.52 -24.05 11.61
CA GLU A 196 -8.68 -24.83 10.37
C GLU A 196 -9.33 -24.00 9.25
N SER A 197 -10.07 -22.93 9.59
CA SER A 197 -10.64 -22.00 8.61
C SER A 197 -9.57 -21.02 8.11
N PRO A 198 -9.52 -20.71 6.80
CA PRO A 198 -8.54 -19.78 6.27
C PRO A 198 -8.67 -18.41 6.94
N LEU A 199 -7.54 -17.87 7.40
CA LEU A 199 -7.45 -16.52 7.94
C LEU A 199 -7.83 -15.52 6.85
N LYS A 200 -8.64 -14.51 7.15
CA LYS A 200 -8.93 -13.47 6.17
C LYS A 200 -8.04 -12.26 6.38
N VAL A 201 -7.33 -11.84 5.33
CA VAL A 201 -6.43 -10.68 5.38
C VAL A 201 -6.82 -9.71 4.27
N ILE A 202 -7.30 -8.53 4.69
CA ILE A 202 -7.71 -7.45 3.80
C ILE A 202 -6.62 -6.38 3.83
N LEU A 203 -5.92 -6.22 2.71
CA LEU A 203 -4.91 -5.19 2.53
C LEU A 203 -5.57 -3.95 1.89
N ILE A 204 -5.75 -2.89 2.66
CA ILE A 204 -6.27 -1.62 2.15
C ILE A 204 -5.08 -0.71 1.88
N GLY A 205 -4.79 -0.44 0.61
CA GLY A 205 -3.71 0.45 0.21
C GLY A 205 -4.23 1.69 -0.49
N THR A 206 -3.56 2.82 -0.31
CA THR A 206 -3.82 4.06 -1.05
C THR A 206 -2.61 4.48 -1.87
N SER A 207 -2.82 5.03 -3.08
CA SER A 207 -1.74 5.46 -3.97
C SER A 207 -0.66 4.35 -4.15
N GLY A 208 0.62 4.68 -4.00
CA GLY A 208 1.72 3.71 -4.04
C GLY A 208 1.73 2.67 -2.91
N GLY A 209 0.94 2.85 -1.84
CA GLY A 209 0.74 1.83 -0.80
C GLY A 209 0.13 0.54 -1.36
N VAL A 210 -0.59 0.62 -2.49
CA VAL A 210 -1.17 -0.54 -3.19
C VAL A 210 -0.10 -1.42 -3.82
N GLN A 211 0.92 -0.85 -4.45
CA GLN A 211 2.07 -1.62 -4.95
C GLN A 211 2.74 -2.38 -3.81
N VAL A 212 2.92 -1.74 -2.66
CA VAL A 212 3.54 -2.37 -1.48
C VAL A 212 2.66 -3.49 -0.92
N ALA A 213 1.33 -3.29 -0.89
CA ALA A 213 0.36 -4.31 -0.52
C ALA A 213 0.47 -5.55 -1.41
N LEU A 214 0.45 -5.34 -2.74
CA LEU A 214 0.61 -6.39 -3.73
C LEU A 214 1.99 -7.06 -3.62
N GLY A 215 3.03 -6.28 -3.35
CA GLY A 215 4.38 -6.75 -3.05
C GLY A 215 4.41 -7.81 -1.96
N ALA A 216 3.80 -7.52 -0.82
CA ALA A 216 3.77 -8.42 0.32
C ALA A 216 2.88 -9.66 0.11
N ALA A 217 1.93 -9.61 -0.83
CA ALA A 217 0.86 -10.61 -0.93
C ALA A 217 1.36 -12.05 -1.11
N SER A 218 2.37 -12.30 -1.94
CA SER A 218 2.88 -13.67 -2.15
C SER A 218 3.51 -14.26 -0.89
N TYR A 219 4.19 -13.44 -0.08
CA TYR A 219 4.78 -13.88 1.17
C TYR A 219 3.71 -14.12 2.24
N LEU A 220 2.70 -13.26 2.30
CA LEU A 220 1.56 -13.44 3.21
C LEU A 220 0.78 -14.71 2.86
N ASP A 221 0.54 -14.99 1.58
CA ASP A 221 -0.12 -16.22 1.13
C ASP A 221 0.69 -17.45 1.55
N GLU A 222 2.00 -17.41 1.33
CA GLU A 222 2.90 -18.49 1.70
C GLU A 222 2.89 -18.77 3.21
N TRP A 223 3.00 -17.72 4.03
CA TRP A 223 3.20 -17.85 5.48
C TRP A 223 1.89 -18.04 6.26
N LEU A 224 0.80 -17.42 5.83
CA LEU A 224 -0.46 -17.39 6.56
C LEU A 224 -1.52 -18.31 5.97
N LYS A 225 -1.38 -18.73 4.70
CA LYS A 225 -2.43 -19.48 3.97
C LYS A 225 -3.79 -18.79 4.07
N ALA A 226 -3.77 -17.48 3.91
CA ALA A 226 -4.91 -16.59 4.14
C ALA A 226 -5.74 -16.38 2.87
N ASP A 227 -7.04 -16.10 3.03
CA ASP A 227 -7.86 -15.47 2.00
C ASP A 227 -7.45 -13.99 1.90
N LEU A 228 -6.65 -13.68 0.87
CA LEU A 228 -6.02 -12.39 0.66
C LEU A 228 -6.84 -11.54 -0.30
N ILE A 229 -7.28 -10.39 0.20
CA ILE A 229 -8.07 -9.41 -0.54
C ILE A 229 -7.32 -8.10 -0.55
N VAL A 230 -7.21 -7.46 -1.70
CA VAL A 230 -6.65 -6.10 -1.80
C VAL A 230 -7.78 -5.11 -2.09
N VAL A 231 -7.91 -4.08 -1.27
CA VAL A 231 -8.74 -2.91 -1.53
C VAL A 231 -7.81 -1.75 -1.88
N SER A 232 -7.72 -1.48 -3.16
CA SER A 232 -6.92 -0.42 -3.75
C SER A 232 -7.74 0.86 -3.82
N VAL A 233 -7.28 1.94 -3.20
CA VAL A 233 -7.93 3.26 -3.18
C VAL A 233 -7.07 4.25 -3.94
N GLY A 234 -7.45 4.61 -5.18
CA GLY A 234 -6.61 5.45 -6.05
C GLY A 234 -5.21 4.88 -6.26
N GLY A 235 -5.10 3.56 -6.33
CA GLY A 235 -3.82 2.86 -6.22
C GLY A 235 -2.96 2.86 -7.49
N ASP A 236 -1.66 3.02 -7.29
CA ASP A 236 -0.63 2.82 -8.30
C ASP A 236 0.08 1.49 -8.08
N PHE A 237 0.37 0.77 -9.17
CA PHE A 237 1.04 -0.53 -9.15
C PHE A 237 1.60 -0.89 -10.53
N ASP A 238 2.51 -1.86 -10.56
CA ASP A 238 3.24 -2.33 -11.75
C ASP A 238 2.41 -3.26 -12.64
N GLY A 239 1.55 -4.10 -12.04
CA GLY A 239 0.76 -5.11 -12.72
C GLY A 239 1.44 -6.49 -12.86
N ASN A 240 2.67 -6.65 -12.37
CA ASN A 240 3.34 -7.95 -12.28
C ASN A 240 3.26 -8.54 -10.87
N THR A 241 3.25 -7.69 -9.87
CA THR A 241 3.45 -8.10 -8.49
C THR A 241 2.12 -8.45 -7.82
N GLY A 242 2.10 -9.51 -7.01
CA GLY A 242 1.00 -9.84 -6.08
C GLY A 242 -0.28 -10.47 -6.66
N PHE A 243 -0.64 -10.16 -7.91
CA PHE A 243 -1.91 -10.57 -8.51
C PHE A 243 -2.16 -12.08 -8.60
N ASN A 244 -1.12 -12.91 -8.53
CA ASN A 244 -1.27 -14.37 -8.50
C ASN A 244 -1.55 -14.93 -7.11
N ALA A 245 -1.19 -14.20 -6.05
CA ALA A 245 -1.39 -14.61 -4.66
C ALA A 245 -2.69 -14.07 -4.07
N VAL A 246 -3.21 -12.97 -4.62
CA VAL A 246 -4.44 -12.32 -4.14
C VAL A 246 -5.67 -13.00 -4.74
N ASN A 247 -6.63 -13.35 -3.87
CA ASN A 247 -7.91 -13.92 -4.25
C ASN A 247 -8.74 -12.92 -5.08
N HIS A 248 -8.82 -11.67 -4.61
CA HIS A 248 -9.50 -10.60 -5.33
C HIS A 248 -8.92 -9.21 -5.02
N THR A 249 -8.84 -8.36 -6.03
CA THR A 249 -8.49 -6.94 -5.89
C THR A 249 -9.66 -6.05 -6.28
N TYR A 250 -10.17 -5.26 -5.34
CA TYR A 250 -11.15 -4.20 -5.60
C TYR A 250 -10.42 -2.87 -5.71
N HIS A 251 -10.66 -2.13 -6.79
CA HIS A 251 -9.98 -0.87 -7.08
C HIS A 251 -11.00 0.27 -7.14
N LEU A 252 -10.97 1.15 -6.14
CA LEU A 252 -11.74 2.37 -6.08
C LEU A 252 -11.05 3.44 -6.92
N GLN A 253 -11.74 3.89 -7.97
CA GLN A 253 -11.24 4.86 -8.93
C GLN A 253 -12.04 6.17 -8.85
N GLY A 254 -11.37 7.25 -8.49
CA GLY A 254 -11.90 8.61 -8.51
C GLY A 254 -11.99 9.16 -9.93
N SER A 255 -13.10 9.80 -10.28
CA SER A 255 -13.29 10.35 -11.63
C SER A 255 -12.45 11.60 -11.91
N ARG A 256 -11.78 12.17 -10.89
CA ARG A 256 -10.84 13.31 -11.01
C ARG A 256 -9.43 12.94 -10.55
N ASP A 257 -9.17 11.66 -10.33
CA ASP A 257 -7.84 11.16 -10.00
C ASP A 257 -7.08 10.83 -11.29
N TRP A 258 -6.18 11.72 -11.68
CA TRP A 258 -5.33 11.55 -12.87
C TRP A 258 -4.00 10.84 -12.55
N VAL A 259 -3.66 10.67 -11.26
CA VAL A 259 -2.38 10.08 -10.86
C VAL A 259 -2.37 8.58 -11.16
N GLU A 260 -3.49 7.91 -10.91
CA GLU A 260 -3.67 6.48 -11.19
C GLU A 260 -3.44 6.12 -12.67
N ASP A 261 -3.69 7.07 -13.58
CA ASP A 261 -3.45 6.89 -15.01
C ASP A 261 -1.95 6.84 -15.35
N ILE A 262 -1.08 7.46 -14.54
CA ILE A 262 0.37 7.46 -14.77
C ILE A 262 0.90 6.03 -14.77
N ALA A 263 0.56 5.22 -13.76
CA ALA A 263 1.01 3.84 -13.67
C ALA A 263 0.50 2.99 -14.85
N ARG A 264 -0.70 3.27 -15.38
CA ARG A 264 -1.24 2.60 -16.56
C ARG A 264 -0.39 2.85 -17.80
N PHE A 265 0.19 4.04 -17.95
CA PHE A 265 1.06 4.36 -19.08
C PHE A 265 2.49 3.88 -18.87
N VAL A 266 3.05 4.03 -17.66
CA VAL A 266 4.45 3.72 -17.37
C VAL A 266 4.70 2.21 -17.36
N PHE A 267 3.80 1.42 -16.79
CA PHE A 267 4.00 -0.01 -16.62
C PHE A 267 3.37 -0.80 -17.78
N ALA A 268 4.22 -1.35 -18.66
CA ALA A 268 3.78 -2.14 -19.80
C ALA A 268 2.92 -3.36 -19.42
N SER A 269 3.13 -3.93 -18.23
CA SER A 269 2.30 -5.00 -17.65
C SER A 269 0.85 -4.59 -17.38
N ARG A 270 0.53 -3.29 -17.32
CA ARG A 270 -0.86 -2.80 -17.22
C ARG A 270 -1.51 -2.59 -18.58
N TRP A 271 -0.74 -2.61 -19.67
CA TRP A 271 -1.28 -2.36 -21.00
C TRP A 271 -2.19 -3.51 -21.44
N PRO A 272 -3.33 -3.24 -22.11
CA PRO A 272 -4.25 -4.29 -22.56
C PRO A 272 -3.60 -5.34 -23.49
N LEU A 273 -2.54 -4.96 -24.20
CA LEU A 273 -1.81 -5.84 -25.12
C LEU A 273 -0.93 -6.86 -24.39
N THR A 274 -0.54 -6.59 -23.15
CA THR A 274 0.30 -7.48 -22.33
C THR A 274 -0.57 -8.52 -21.62
N VAL A 275 -1.34 -9.27 -22.39
CA VAL A 275 -2.36 -10.22 -21.89
C VAL A 275 -1.78 -11.23 -20.88
N GLY A 276 -0.52 -11.62 -21.05
CA GLY A 276 0.17 -12.55 -20.16
C GLY A 276 0.60 -11.96 -18.81
N SER A 277 0.44 -10.66 -18.55
CA SER A 277 0.80 -10.10 -17.25
C SER A 277 -0.15 -10.60 -16.14
N PRO A 278 0.35 -10.79 -14.91
CA PRO A 278 -0.47 -11.17 -13.75
C PRO A 278 -1.71 -10.28 -13.57
N PHE A 279 -1.58 -8.96 -13.76
CA PHE A 279 -2.72 -8.04 -13.73
C PHE A 279 -3.76 -8.32 -14.83
N ASN A 280 -3.35 -8.47 -16.09
CA ASN A 280 -4.30 -8.72 -17.17
C ASN A 280 -4.97 -10.09 -17.00
N GLN A 281 -4.25 -11.10 -16.51
CA GLN A 281 -4.82 -12.40 -16.16
C GLN A 281 -5.83 -12.29 -15.01
N ALA A 282 -5.53 -11.51 -13.96
CA ALA A 282 -6.48 -11.24 -12.87
C ALA A 282 -7.74 -10.54 -13.37
N ARG A 283 -7.61 -9.56 -14.27
CA ARG A 283 -8.75 -8.88 -14.91
C ARG A 283 -9.58 -9.84 -15.74
N GLN A 284 -8.95 -10.67 -16.57
CA GLN A 284 -9.66 -11.64 -17.43
C GLN A 284 -10.37 -12.73 -16.64
N SER A 285 -9.79 -13.15 -15.52
CA SER A 285 -10.39 -14.15 -14.61
C SER A 285 -11.40 -13.57 -13.62
N GLY A 286 -11.71 -12.27 -13.71
CA GLY A 286 -12.69 -11.62 -12.83
C GLY A 286 -12.21 -11.35 -11.40
N ARG A 287 -10.92 -11.52 -11.11
CA ARG A 287 -10.30 -11.28 -9.80
C ARG A 287 -9.82 -9.84 -9.58
N TYR A 288 -10.07 -8.95 -10.55
CA TYR A 288 -9.84 -7.50 -10.42
C TYR A 288 -11.11 -6.74 -10.81
N THR A 289 -11.65 -5.93 -9.89
CA THR A 289 -12.89 -5.18 -10.10
C THR A 289 -12.65 -3.69 -9.86
N VAL A 290 -13.02 -2.86 -10.83
CA VAL A 290 -12.97 -1.40 -10.70
C VAL A 290 -14.33 -0.89 -10.23
N ILE A 291 -14.31 -0.01 -9.24
CA ILE A 291 -15.47 0.67 -8.66
C ILE A 291 -15.23 2.16 -8.80
N VAL A 292 -16.07 2.85 -9.56
CA VAL A 292 -15.99 4.32 -9.66
C VAL A 292 -16.43 4.90 -8.32
N SER A 293 -15.51 5.57 -7.62
CA SER A 293 -15.75 6.01 -6.24
C SER A 293 -16.49 7.34 -6.12
N GLY A 294 -16.64 8.05 -7.24
CA GLY A 294 -17.22 9.38 -7.31
C GLY A 294 -16.18 10.43 -7.73
N PRO A 295 -16.41 11.72 -7.45
CA PRO A 295 -15.56 12.80 -7.94
C PRO A 295 -14.28 12.99 -7.12
N HIS A 296 -13.71 11.92 -6.54
CA HIS A 296 -12.46 12.00 -5.77
C HIS A 296 -11.31 12.51 -6.63
N THR A 297 -10.49 13.40 -6.05
CA THR A 297 -9.12 13.67 -6.52
C THR A 297 -8.17 12.63 -5.91
N HIS A 298 -6.89 12.63 -6.31
CA HIS A 298 -5.92 11.70 -5.74
C HIS A 298 -5.69 11.96 -4.24
N ASP A 299 -5.45 13.22 -3.88
CA ASP A 299 -5.13 13.66 -2.53
C ASP A 299 -5.89 14.95 -2.15
N GLY A 300 -5.61 15.45 -0.94
CA GLY A 300 -6.16 16.70 -0.42
C GLY A 300 -7.56 16.57 0.17
N ALA A 301 -8.21 17.72 0.39
CA ALA A 301 -9.52 17.80 1.05
C ALA A 301 -10.65 17.11 0.26
N GLU A 302 -10.47 16.96 -1.05
CA GLU A 302 -11.39 16.27 -1.98
C GLU A 302 -10.87 14.87 -2.42
N GLY A 303 -9.76 14.41 -1.82
CA GLY A 303 -9.19 13.09 -2.07
C GLY A 303 -10.01 11.96 -1.43
N TYR A 304 -9.58 10.71 -1.59
CA TYR A 304 -10.32 9.54 -1.07
C TYR A 304 -10.61 9.57 0.44
N PHE A 305 -9.68 10.11 1.22
CA PHE A 305 -9.86 10.33 2.66
C PHE A 305 -10.07 11.81 2.99
N GLY A 306 -10.46 12.62 2.01
CA GLY A 306 -10.76 14.03 2.18
C GLY A 306 -11.99 14.27 3.05
N GLN A 307 -11.94 15.29 3.90
CA GLN A 307 -13.04 15.66 4.80
C GLN A 307 -13.92 16.79 4.25
N ALA A 308 -13.68 17.26 3.02
CA ALA A 308 -14.59 18.20 2.38
C ALA A 308 -15.93 17.51 2.05
N PHE A 309 -17.00 18.30 2.04
CA PHE A 309 -18.29 17.86 1.56
C PHE A 309 -18.29 17.68 0.04
N VAL A 310 -18.97 16.65 -0.43
CA VAL A 310 -19.13 16.39 -1.85
C VAL A 310 -20.19 17.33 -2.39
N LYS A 311 -19.77 18.43 -3.04
CA LYS A 311 -20.66 19.49 -3.56
C LYS A 311 -21.58 20.03 -2.45
N GLU A 312 -22.90 20.07 -2.70
CA GLU A 312 -23.92 20.53 -1.76
C GLU A 312 -24.50 19.39 -0.88
N SER A 313 -23.88 18.21 -0.89
CA SER A 313 -24.33 17.09 -0.05
C SER A 313 -23.78 17.18 1.38
N GLU A 314 -24.45 16.52 2.32
CA GLU A 314 -23.98 16.35 3.70
C GLU A 314 -22.95 15.21 3.84
N THR A 315 -22.56 14.57 2.73
CA THR A 315 -21.62 13.44 2.70
C THR A 315 -20.21 13.95 2.42
N THR A 316 -19.23 13.57 3.24
CA THR A 316 -17.82 13.89 2.97
C THR A 316 -17.21 12.90 1.96
N TYR A 317 -16.06 13.25 1.37
CA TYR A 317 -15.36 12.33 0.46
C TYR A 317 -14.92 11.03 1.16
N VAL A 318 -14.49 11.11 2.43
CA VAL A 318 -14.17 9.92 3.24
C VAL A 318 -15.40 9.07 3.53
N ASP A 319 -16.57 9.68 3.74
CA ASP A 319 -17.82 8.92 3.90
C ASP A 319 -18.17 8.13 2.64
N LEU A 320 -17.97 8.70 1.44
CA LEU A 320 -18.17 7.97 0.18
C LEU A 320 -17.24 6.74 0.10
N THR A 321 -15.95 6.93 0.39
CA THR A 321 -14.97 5.84 0.38
C THR A 321 -15.37 4.75 1.36
N LEU A 322 -15.73 5.13 2.60
CA LEU A 322 -16.22 4.19 3.62
C LEU A 322 -17.45 3.42 3.17
N GLN A 323 -18.46 4.09 2.61
CA GLN A 323 -19.69 3.46 2.15
C GLN A 323 -19.41 2.42 1.07
N LEU A 324 -18.56 2.75 0.09
CA LEU A 324 -18.21 1.84 -1.00
C LEU A 324 -17.41 0.65 -0.51
N VAL A 325 -16.41 0.88 0.36
CA VAL A 325 -15.63 -0.21 0.95
C VAL A 325 -16.54 -1.13 1.76
N ASN A 326 -17.44 -0.59 2.58
CA ASN A 326 -18.39 -1.37 3.40
C ASN A 326 -19.42 -2.16 2.56
N GLN A 327 -19.69 -1.74 1.32
CA GLN A 327 -20.59 -2.45 0.39
C GLN A 327 -19.90 -3.59 -0.36
N LEU A 328 -18.57 -3.70 -0.28
CA LEU A 328 -17.85 -4.79 -0.94
C LEU A 328 -18.35 -6.15 -0.43
N PRO A 329 -18.47 -7.16 -1.31
CA PRO A 329 -18.94 -8.50 -0.93
C PRO A 329 -17.92 -9.24 -0.05
N ILE A 330 -16.80 -8.61 0.26
CA ILE A 330 -15.76 -9.14 1.13
C ILE A 330 -16.31 -9.33 2.53
N TRP A 331 -17.17 -8.47 3.07
CA TRP A 331 -17.56 -8.53 4.49
C TRP A 331 -18.50 -9.67 4.87
N SER A 332 -19.08 -10.35 3.88
CA SER A 332 -19.90 -11.54 4.13
C SER A 332 -19.01 -12.73 4.49
N GLU A 333 -19.49 -13.63 5.35
CA GLU A 333 -18.77 -14.89 5.56
C GLU A 333 -18.70 -15.67 4.24
N PRO A 334 -17.57 -16.34 3.94
CA PRO A 334 -17.47 -17.16 2.75
C PRO A 334 -18.60 -18.18 2.77
N LYS A 335 -19.47 -18.14 1.76
CA LYS A 335 -20.44 -19.22 1.56
C LYS A 335 -19.63 -20.50 1.45
N SER A 336 -19.79 -21.39 2.43
CA SER A 336 -19.26 -22.75 2.36
C SER A 336 -19.58 -23.27 0.97
N SER A 337 -18.55 -23.54 0.17
CA SER A 337 -18.66 -24.23 -1.10
C SER A 337 -18.94 -25.72 -0.85
N THR A 338 -19.97 -26.00 -0.06
CA THR A 338 -20.71 -27.25 -0.16
C THR A 338 -21.52 -27.15 -1.43
N ILE A 339 -20.86 -27.46 -2.55
CA ILE A 339 -21.56 -27.94 -3.74
C ILE A 339 -22.30 -29.19 -3.26
N ASP A 340 -23.59 -29.02 -2.96
CA ASP A 340 -24.46 -30.14 -2.74
C ASP A 340 -24.55 -30.90 -4.07
N LYS A 341 -23.82 -32.00 -4.16
CA LYS A 341 -23.84 -32.92 -5.30
C LYS A 341 -25.23 -33.54 -5.54
N SER A 342 -26.23 -33.21 -4.71
CA SER A 342 -27.63 -33.59 -4.92
C SER A 342 -28.34 -32.76 -6.02
N GLU A 343 -27.89 -31.55 -6.34
CA GLU A 343 -28.56 -30.68 -7.34
C GLU A 343 -28.14 -30.94 -8.80
N LEU A 344 -27.14 -31.78 -9.07
CA LEU A 344 -26.72 -32.12 -10.44
C LEU A 344 -27.51 -33.29 -11.09
N LYS A 345 -28.56 -33.81 -10.45
CA LYS A 345 -29.34 -34.96 -10.95
C LYS A 345 -30.72 -34.65 -11.51
N SER A 346 -31.11 -33.37 -11.65
CA SER A 346 -32.48 -33.01 -12.06
C SER A 346 -32.61 -32.23 -13.37
N LEU A 347 -31.64 -32.30 -14.28
CA LEU A 347 -31.83 -31.81 -15.66
C LEU A 347 -32.22 -32.96 -16.60
N PRO A 348 -33.39 -32.91 -17.25
CA PRO A 348 -33.84 -33.97 -18.16
C PRO A 348 -32.99 -34.00 -19.43
N SER A 349 -32.63 -35.21 -19.86
CA SER A 349 -31.95 -35.47 -21.12
C SER A 349 -32.80 -34.99 -22.29
N LEU A 350 -32.33 -33.97 -23.01
CA LEU A 350 -32.86 -33.61 -24.32
C LEU A 350 -32.16 -34.45 -25.39
N LYS A 351 -32.98 -35.20 -26.12
CA LYS A 351 -32.66 -35.80 -27.43
C LYS A 351 -32.57 -34.73 -28.50
#